data_AF-A0AAD3H5B9-F1
#
_entry.id   AF-A0AAD3H5B9-F1
#
_cell.length_a   1.000
_cell.length_b   1.000
_cell.length_c   1.000
_cell.angle_alpha   90.00
_cell.angle_beta   90.00
_cell.angle_gamma   90.00
#
_symmetry.space_group_name_H-M   'P 1'
#
loop_
_entity.id
_entity.type
_entity.pdbx_description
1 polymer ?
#
loop_
_entity_poly.entity_id
_entity_poly.type
_entity_poly.pdbx_seq_one_letter_code
_entity_poly.pdbx_strand_id
1 'polypeptide(L)'
;MEGSQKFIRSNPAILECLKDWKFILKNMLQSPTDISLLIAECPHYTTYLDACGLGAGRVLLPGSLDFSSIVWQLEWPEDIKSLFKKQVITINDLELALIVLSLFSDCQDYSSSPVVG
;
A
#
# COMPACT_ATOMS: atom_id res chain seq x y z
N MET A 1 -28.37 -7.71 18.10
CA MET A 1 -27.34 -8.61 17.52
C MET A 1 -26.19 -8.65 18.50
N GLU A 2 -26.07 -9.75 19.21
CA GLU A 2 -25.17 -9.94 20.34
C GLU A 2 -23.75 -10.18 19.82
N GLY A 3 -22.81 -9.28 20.15
CA GLY A 3 -21.42 -9.34 19.69
C GLY A 3 -20.67 -10.47 20.38
N SER A 4 -20.70 -11.67 19.79
CA SER A 4 -20.04 -12.84 20.34
C SER A 4 -18.56 -12.93 19.90
N GLN A 5 -17.71 -12.81 20.92
CA GLN A 5 -16.31 -13.25 21.04
C GLN A 5 -15.20 -12.19 20.84
N LYS A 6 -14.82 -11.54 21.96
CA LYS A 6 -13.70 -10.57 22.12
C LYS A 6 -12.32 -11.20 22.37
N PHE A 7 -12.20 -12.52 22.33
CA PHE A 7 -10.94 -13.21 22.66
C PHE A 7 -10.60 -14.29 21.63
N ILE A 8 -9.38 -14.22 21.10
CA ILE A 8 -8.79 -15.29 20.29
C ILE A 8 -8.59 -16.48 21.23
N ARG A 9 -9.23 -17.62 20.93
CA ARG A 9 -9.00 -18.86 21.69
C ARG A 9 -7.51 -19.19 21.63
N SER A 10 -6.89 -19.43 22.79
CA SER A 10 -5.46 -19.74 22.91
C SER A 10 -5.17 -21.10 22.26
N ASN A 11 -4.86 -21.09 20.96
CA ASN A 11 -4.26 -22.21 20.27
C ASN A 11 -2.73 -22.10 20.45
N PRO A 12 -2.06 -23.10 21.06
CA PRO A 12 -0.61 -23.08 21.24
C PRO A 12 0.15 -22.81 19.93
N ALA A 13 -0.30 -23.35 18.80
CA ALA A 13 0.32 -23.12 17.50
C ALA A 13 0.22 -21.64 17.04
N ILE A 14 -0.91 -20.98 17.33
CA ILE A 14 -1.07 -19.54 17.02
C ILE A 14 -0.13 -18.71 17.91
N LEU A 15 -0.01 -19.07 19.19
CA LEU A 15 0.88 -18.35 20.11
C LEU A 15 2.36 -18.51 19.72
N GLU A 16 2.80 -19.71 19.34
CA GLU A 16 4.16 -19.92 18.83
C GLU A 16 4.39 -19.15 17.53
N CYS A 17 3.45 -19.19 16.57
CA CYS A 17 3.55 -18.40 15.36
C CYS A 17 3.70 -16.89 15.63
N LEU A 18 2.93 -16.34 16.58
CA LEU A 18 3.06 -14.93 16.98
C LEU A 18 4.41 -14.62 17.63
N LYS A 19 4.99 -15.55 18.39
CA LYS A 19 6.36 -15.41 18.94
C LYS A 19 7.39 -15.39 17.82
N ASP A 20 7.25 -16.26 16.81
CA ASP A 20 8.14 -16.30 15.65
C ASP A 20 8.08 -14.99 14.87
N TRP A 21 6.87 -14.48 14.58
CA TRP A 21 6.69 -13.16 13.96
C TRP A 21 7.36 -12.05 14.76
N LYS A 22 7.18 -12.04 16.08
CA LYS A 22 7.84 -11.06 16.96
C LYS A 22 9.36 -11.16 16.90
N PHE A 23 9.90 -12.38 16.84
CA PHE A 23 11.34 -12.61 16.73
C PHE A 23 11.87 -12.14 15.37
N ILE A 24 11.20 -12.48 14.27
CA ILE A 24 11.56 -12.06 12.91
C ILE A 24 11.55 -10.53 12.82
N LEU A 25 10.47 -9.87 13.26
CA LEU A 25 10.38 -8.41 13.28
C LEU A 25 11.51 -7.77 14.08
N LYS A 26 11.83 -8.30 15.26
CA LYS A 26 12.96 -7.80 16.06
C LYS A 26 14.30 -7.94 15.34
N ASN A 27 14.54 -9.06 14.66
CA ASN A 27 15.80 -9.27 13.94
C ASN A 27 15.90 -8.38 12.69
N MET A 28 14.81 -8.22 11.93
CA MET A 28 14.79 -7.31 10.77
C MET A 28 15.13 -5.87 11.17
N LEU A 29 14.72 -5.45 12.37
CA LEU A 29 15.02 -4.12 12.91
C LEU A 29 16.45 -3.96 13.44
N GLN A 30 17.23 -5.03 13.61
CA GLN A 30 18.62 -4.93 14.12
C GLN A 30 19.61 -4.46 13.06
N SER A 31 19.34 -4.71 11.78
CA SER A 31 20.20 -4.29 10.68
C SER A 31 19.32 -3.77 9.53
N PRO A 32 18.71 -2.58 9.70
CA PRO A 32 17.97 -1.97 8.62
C PRO A 32 18.92 -1.73 7.44
N THR A 33 18.51 -2.13 6.23
CA THR A 33 19.23 -1.74 5.02
C THR A 33 18.93 -0.28 4.75
N ASP A 34 19.98 0.55 4.71
CA ASP A 34 19.82 1.94 4.32
C ASP A 34 19.37 2.01 2.86
N ILE A 35 18.25 2.69 2.61
CA ILE A 35 17.68 2.81 1.27
C ILE A 35 18.63 3.50 0.29
N SER A 36 19.56 4.34 0.78
CA SER A 36 20.60 4.97 -0.04
C SER A 36 21.57 3.97 -0.69
N LEU A 37 21.61 2.72 -0.21
CA LEU A 37 22.35 1.64 -0.88
C LEU A 37 21.61 1.10 -2.11
N LEU A 38 20.30 1.35 -2.22
CA LEU A 38 19.43 0.84 -3.28
C LEU A 38 19.09 1.90 -4.33
N ILE A 39 19.24 3.19 -4.00
CA ILE A 39 18.91 4.31 -4.88
C ILE A 39 20.11 5.27 -4.98
N ALA A 40 20.36 5.80 -6.18
CA ALA A 40 21.49 6.69 -6.42
C ALA A 40 21.30 8.08 -5.80
N GLU A 41 20.05 8.52 -5.66
CA GLU A 41 19.70 9.87 -5.21
C GLU A 41 18.51 9.84 -4.24
N CYS A 42 18.41 10.88 -3.40
CA CYS A 42 17.27 11.05 -2.50
C CYS A 42 15.99 11.30 -3.32
N PRO A 43 14.88 10.59 -3.04
CA PRO A 43 13.69 10.72 -3.84
C PRO A 43 13.00 12.06 -3.60
N HIS A 44 12.53 12.69 -4.69
CA HIS A 44 11.76 13.93 -4.65
C HIS A 44 10.43 13.80 -3.86
N TYR A 45 9.87 12.59 -3.88
CA TYR A 45 8.65 12.20 -3.17
C TYR A 45 8.65 10.68 -2.95
N THR A 46 7.85 10.20 -1.99
CA THR A 46 7.62 8.76 -1.77
C THR A 46 6.18 8.40 -2.08
N THR A 47 5.95 7.28 -2.74
CA THR A 47 4.60 6.74 -3.01
C THR A 47 4.37 5.41 -2.32
N TYR A 48 3.22 5.29 -1.66
CA TYR A 48 2.68 4.02 -1.20
C TYR A 48 1.45 3.68 -2.04
N LEU A 49 1.39 2.44 -2.53
CA LEU A 49 0.33 1.92 -3.37
C LEU A 49 -0.28 0.71 -2.67
N ASP A 50 -1.60 0.62 -2.63
CA ASP A 50 -2.32 -0.56 -2.15
C ASP A 50 -3.57 -0.80 -2.97
N ALA A 51 -3.80 -2.07 -3.33
CA ALA A 51 -4.97 -2.50 -4.09
C ALA A 51 -5.66 -3.65 -3.35
N CYS A 52 -6.98 -3.66 -3.41
CA CYS A 52 -7.80 -4.71 -2.83
C CYS A 52 -8.95 -5.07 -3.79
N GLY A 53 -9.75 -6.08 -3.44
CA GLY A 53 -10.87 -6.52 -4.27
C GLY A 53 -11.98 -5.47 -4.50
N LEU A 54 -11.96 -4.35 -3.79
CA LEU A 54 -12.95 -3.26 -3.93
C LEU A 54 -12.44 -2.07 -4.73
N GLY A 55 -11.14 -1.79 -4.65
CA GLY A 55 -10.55 -0.60 -5.22
C GLY A 55 -9.06 -0.54 -4.98
N ALA A 56 -8.48 0.61 -5.28
CA ALA A 56 -7.06 0.89 -5.16
C ALA A 56 -6.84 2.29 -4.62
N GLY A 57 -5.67 2.53 -4.06
CA GLY A 57 -5.30 3.84 -3.57
C GLY A 57 -3.80 4.09 -3.58
N ARG A 58 -3.48 5.38 -3.52
CA ARG A 58 -2.10 5.86 -3.38
C ARG A 58 -2.03 6.91 -2.29
N VAL A 59 -0.92 6.88 -1.56
CA VAL A 59 -0.46 7.97 -0.71
C VAL A 59 0.84 8.51 -1.29
N LEU A 60 0.87 9.80 -1.59
CA LEU A 60 2.05 10.53 -2.01
C LEU A 60 2.52 11.39 -0.85
N LEU A 61 3.77 11.19 -0.42
CA LEU A 61 4.40 11.96 0.65
C LEU A 61 5.52 12.82 0.06
N PRO A 62 5.66 14.08 0.50
CA PRO A 62 6.78 14.92 0.08
C PRO A 62 8.11 14.34 0.54
N GLY A 63 9.11 14.43 -0.33
CA GLY A 63 10.52 14.14 -0.03
C GLY A 63 11.29 15.45 0.02
N SER A 64 12.06 15.73 -1.03
CA SER A 64 12.74 17.02 -1.21
C SER A 64 11.85 18.10 -1.84
N LEU A 65 10.71 17.74 -2.46
CA LEU A 65 9.73 18.69 -2.98
C LEU A 65 8.76 19.14 -1.88
N ASP A 66 8.39 20.41 -1.89
CA ASP A 66 7.44 21.00 -0.94
C ASP A 66 6.01 20.95 -1.51
N PHE A 67 5.24 19.95 -1.08
CA PHE A 67 3.81 19.84 -1.35
C PHE A 67 3.10 19.12 -0.20
N SER A 68 1.80 19.34 -0.06
CA SER A 68 0.99 18.63 0.94
C SER A 68 0.77 17.17 0.55
N SER A 69 0.84 16.25 1.50
CA SER A 69 0.58 14.83 1.25
C SER A 69 -0.75 14.61 0.52
N ILE A 70 -0.72 13.86 -0.58
CA ILE A 70 -1.88 13.61 -1.44
C ILE A 70 -2.34 12.16 -1.24
N VAL A 71 -3.64 11.98 -1.08
CA VAL A 71 -4.27 10.65 -1.08
C VAL A 71 -5.29 10.62 -2.20
N TRP A 72 -5.20 9.61 -3.06
CA TRP A 72 -6.27 9.31 -4.01
C TRP A 72 -6.72 7.87 -3.89
N GLN A 73 -7.99 7.66 -4.21
CA GLN A 73 -8.66 6.37 -4.12
C GLN A 73 -9.50 6.18 -5.38
N LEU A 74 -9.55 4.95 -5.87
CA LEU A 74 -10.34 4.53 -7.01
C LEU A 74 -11.13 3.28 -6.63
N GLU A 75 -12.43 3.31 -6.86
CA GLU A 75 -13.24 2.11 -6.79
C GLU A 75 -13.12 1.33 -8.10
N TRP A 76 -12.95 0.00 -8.00
CA TRP A 76 -12.89 -0.83 -9.20
C TRP A 76 -14.25 -0.87 -9.90
N PRO A 77 -14.25 -0.84 -11.24
CA PRO A 77 -15.43 -1.20 -12.03
C PRO A 77 -16.01 -2.57 -11.64
N GLU A 78 -17.33 -2.74 -11.76
CA GLU A 78 -18.04 -3.96 -11.33
C GLU A 78 -17.60 -5.23 -12.08
N ASP A 79 -17.15 -5.11 -13.32
CA ASP A 79 -16.58 -6.20 -14.09
C ASP A 79 -15.26 -6.70 -13.46
N ILE A 80 -14.37 -5.79 -13.07
CA ILE A 80 -13.12 -6.13 -12.36
C ILE A 80 -13.41 -6.79 -11.02
N LYS A 81 -14.32 -6.23 -10.21
CA LYS A 81 -14.76 -6.84 -8.94
C LYS A 81 -15.34 -8.24 -9.17
N SER A 82 -16.14 -8.41 -10.23
CA SER A 82 -16.69 -9.72 -10.59
C SER A 82 -15.59 -10.71 -11.01
N LEU A 83 -14.57 -10.29 -11.75
CA LEU A 83 -13.46 -11.15 -12.17
C LEU A 83 -12.63 -11.60 -10.96
N PHE A 84 -12.36 -10.69 -10.01
CA PHE A 84 -11.63 -11.00 -8.79
C PHE A 84 -12.43 -11.97 -7.91
N LYS A 85 -13.74 -11.74 -7.73
CA LYS A 85 -14.63 -12.65 -6.98
C LYS A 85 -14.71 -14.04 -7.60
N LYS A 86 -14.64 -14.13 -8.93
CA LYS A 86 -14.60 -15.41 -9.68
C LYS A 86 -13.19 -16.02 -9.73
N GLN A 87 -12.19 -15.40 -9.10
CA GLN A 87 -10.79 -15.83 -9.10
C GLN A 87 -10.20 -15.96 -10.51
N VAL A 88 -10.70 -15.16 -11.46
CA VAL A 88 -10.14 -15.06 -12.83
C VAL A 88 -8.91 -14.16 -12.83
N ILE A 89 -8.95 -13.10 -12.02
CA ILE A 89 -7.82 -12.24 -11.71
C ILE A 89 -7.51 -12.34 -10.22
N THR A 90 -6.25 -12.07 -9.87
CA THR A 90 -5.67 -12.22 -8.54
C THR A 90 -5.35 -10.86 -7.92
N ILE A 91 -4.89 -10.87 -6.67
CA ILE A 91 -4.45 -9.64 -6.00
C ILE A 91 -3.27 -8.99 -6.73
N ASN A 92 -2.35 -9.79 -7.26
CA ASN A 92 -1.20 -9.30 -8.01
C ASN A 92 -1.63 -8.56 -9.29
N ASP A 93 -2.72 -8.99 -9.94
CA ASP A 93 -3.25 -8.30 -11.12
C ASP A 93 -3.81 -6.93 -10.76
N LEU A 94 -4.46 -6.81 -9.59
CA LEU A 94 -4.98 -5.54 -9.08
C LEU A 94 -3.85 -4.60 -8.63
N GLU A 95 -2.82 -5.12 -7.96
CA GLU A 95 -1.62 -4.36 -7.58
C GLU A 95 -0.87 -3.86 -8.82
N LEU A 96 -0.71 -4.70 -9.84
CA LEU A 96 -0.10 -4.30 -11.11
C LEU A 96 -0.94 -3.22 -11.81
N ALA A 97 -2.26 -3.38 -11.87
CA ALA A 97 -3.15 -2.37 -12.44
C ALA A 97 -3.01 -1.01 -11.74
N LEU A 98 -2.92 -1.01 -10.41
CA LEU A 98 -2.66 0.20 -9.63
C LEU A 98 -1.31 0.83 -9.97
N ILE A 99 -0.23 0.05 -10.06
CA ILE A 99 1.09 0.57 -10.45
C ILE A 99 0.99 1.27 -11.81
N VAL A 100 0.35 0.64 -12.79
CA VAL A 100 0.16 1.22 -14.12
C VAL A 100 -0.66 2.52 -14.04
N LEU A 101 -1.78 2.55 -13.31
CA LEU A 101 -2.60 3.75 -13.13
C LEU A 101 -1.84 4.90 -12.46
N SER A 102 -1.00 4.59 -11.48
CA SER A 102 -0.20 5.57 -10.76
C SER A 102 0.82 6.27 -11.68
N LEU A 103 1.45 5.52 -12.60
CA LEU A 103 2.40 6.07 -13.57
C LEU A 103 1.72 7.05 -14.54
N PHE A 104 0.48 6.78 -14.93
CA PHE A 104 -0.29 7.70 -15.79
C PHE A 104 -0.74 8.97 -15.06
N SER A 105 -1.03 8.86 -13.76
CA SER A 105 -1.47 9.99 -12.94
C SER A 105 -0.34 10.98 -12.69
N ASP A 106 0.90 10.49 -12.52
CA ASP A 106 2.08 11.34 -12.34
C ASP A 106 2.36 12.25 -13.55
N CYS A 107 1.87 11.88 -14.74
CA CYS A 107 1.99 12.72 -15.94
C CYS A 107 1.06 13.95 -15.92
N GLN A 108 0.00 13.94 -15.10
CA GLN A 108 -0.98 15.03 -15.02
C GLN A 108 -0.69 16.02 -13.88
N ASP A 109 -0.13 15.56 -12.76
CA ASP A 109 0.06 16.37 -11.56
C ASP A 109 1.13 17.48 -11.71
N TYR A 110 2.07 17.37 -12.67
CA TYR A 110 3.05 18.43 -12.95
C TYR A 110 2.51 19.59 -13.82
N SER A 111 1.28 19.48 -14.35
CA SER A 111 0.70 20.52 -15.23
C SER A 111 -0.16 21.54 -14.49
N SER A 112 -0.47 21.29 -13.22
CA SER A 112 -1.48 22.04 -12.46
C SER A 112 -1.00 22.39 -11.06
N SER A 113 0.06 23.20 -10.94
CA SER A 113 0.29 23.94 -9.69
C SER A 113 -0.86 24.95 -9.50
N PRO A 114 -1.66 24.89 -8.42
CA PRO A 114 -2.51 26.02 -8.09
C PRO A 114 -1.62 27.11 -7.49
N VAL A 115 -1.52 28.22 -8.20
CA VAL A 115 -1.06 29.49 -7.60
C VAL A 115 -2.10 29.85 -6.53
N VAL A 116 -1.77 29.64 -5.27
CA VAL A 116 -2.57 30.13 -4.15
C VAL A 116 -1.92 31.42 -3.65
N GLY A 117 -2.61 32.53 -3.90
CA GLY A 117 -2.30 33.84 -3.32
C GLY A 117 -2.92 34.04 -1.94
#